data_AF-A0A9N9LTG2-F1
#
_entry.id   AF-A0A9N9LTG2-F1
#
_cell.length_a   1.000
_cell.length_b   1.000
_cell.length_c   1.000
_cell.angle_alpha   90.00
_cell.angle_beta   90.00
_cell.angle_gamma   90.00
#
_symmetry.space_group_name_H-M   'P 1'
#
loop_
_entity.id
_entity.type
_entity.pdbx_description
1 polymer ?
#
loop_
_entity_poly.entity_id
_entity_poly.type
_entity_poly.pdbx_seq_one_letter_code
_entity_poly.pdbx_strand_id
1 'polypeptide(L)'
;MIRVGKNLRRKNELFNKLVETGVTFPWRQVVFQDYGVAVKRRRVVGLGVAPGERIPQFPKRTHCRYGKKVPGLSPLETPYEILKRIPQDERSTKKTNFGK
;
A
#
# COMPACT_ATOMS: atom_id res chain seq x y z
N MET A 1 -26.61 -5.58 -8.24
CA MET A 1 -26.82 -4.31 -8.98
C MET A 1 -25.95 -3.23 -8.34
N ILE A 2 -24.82 -2.85 -8.94
CA ILE A 2 -23.89 -1.86 -8.37
C ILE A 2 -24.03 -0.55 -9.16
N ARG A 3 -24.44 0.53 -8.48
CA ARG A 3 -24.60 1.88 -9.05
C ARG A 3 -23.22 2.47 -9.37
N VAL A 4 -23.03 2.84 -10.64
CA VAL A 4 -21.80 3.43 -11.15
C VAL A 4 -22.02 4.92 -11.43
N GLY A 5 -21.36 5.79 -10.66
CA GLY A 5 -21.36 7.24 -10.82
C GLY A 5 -20.52 7.71 -12.02
N LYS A 6 -20.90 8.84 -12.61
CA LYS A 6 -20.48 9.34 -13.94
C LYS A 6 -18.97 9.61 -14.15
N ASN A 7 -18.13 9.52 -13.11
CA ASN A 7 -16.65 9.59 -13.22
C ASN A 7 -15.97 8.22 -13.50
N LEU A 8 -16.74 7.16 -13.75
CA LEU A 8 -16.27 5.79 -13.90
C LEU A 8 -16.11 5.31 -15.36
N ARG A 9 -16.26 6.16 -16.38
CA ARG A 9 -16.22 5.68 -17.78
C ARG A 9 -14.84 5.11 -18.18
N ARG A 10 -13.75 5.82 -17.87
CA ARG A 10 -12.38 5.36 -18.23
C ARG A 10 -11.89 4.16 -17.43
N LYS A 11 -12.35 3.99 -16.19
CA LYS A 11 -11.96 2.82 -15.37
C LYS A 11 -12.55 1.55 -15.94
N ASN A 12 -13.80 1.61 -16.41
CA ASN A 12 -14.49 0.43 -16.92
C ASN A 12 -13.90 -0.10 -18.23
N GLU A 13 -13.38 0.75 -19.12
CA GLU A 13 -12.78 0.30 -20.39
C GLU A 13 -11.55 -0.60 -20.18
N LEU A 14 -10.67 -0.27 -19.22
CA LEU A 14 -9.51 -1.10 -18.93
C LEU A 14 -9.92 -2.46 -18.37
N PHE A 15 -10.85 -2.48 -17.41
CA PHE A 15 -11.35 -3.73 -16.84
C PHE A 15 -12.09 -4.57 -17.88
N ASN A 16 -12.91 -3.95 -18.73
CA ASN A 16 -13.61 -4.63 -19.80
C ASN A 16 -12.63 -5.27 -20.79
N LYS A 17 -11.60 -4.54 -21.23
CA LYS A 17 -10.54 -5.08 -22.11
C LYS A 17 -9.76 -6.23 -21.47
N LEU A 18 -9.49 -6.18 -20.17
CA LEU A 18 -8.82 -7.28 -19.46
C LEU A 18 -9.72 -8.52 -19.30
N VAL A 19 -11.04 -8.32 -19.18
CA VAL A 19 -12.00 -9.43 -19.15
C VAL A 19 -12.15 -10.05 -20.54
N GLU A 20 -12.13 -9.24 -21.60
CA GLU A 20 -12.19 -9.70 -23.00
C GLU A 20 -11.00 -10.62 -23.37
N THR A 21 -9.85 -10.47 -22.73
CA THR A 21 -8.69 -11.36 -22.94
C THR A 21 -8.76 -12.68 -22.15
N GLY A 22 -9.84 -12.90 -21.39
CA GLY A 22 -10.00 -14.08 -20.52
C GLY A 22 -9.17 -14.05 -19.24
N VAL A 23 -8.46 -12.94 -18.97
CA VAL A 23 -7.63 -12.76 -17.78
C VAL A 23 -8.52 -12.48 -16.58
N THR A 24 -8.27 -13.19 -15.48
CA THR A 24 -8.93 -12.88 -14.20
C THR A 24 -8.16 -11.77 -13.49
N PHE A 25 -8.87 -10.72 -13.06
CA PHE A 25 -8.24 -9.52 -12.49
C PHE A 25 -8.84 -9.12 -11.13
N PRO A 26 -8.55 -9.86 -10.04
CA PRO A 26 -8.90 -9.41 -8.69
C PRO A 26 -8.15 -8.11 -8.35
N TRP A 27 -8.84 -7.18 -7.70
CA TRP A 27 -8.24 -5.93 -7.22
C TRP A 27 -8.68 -5.61 -5.80
N ARG A 28 -7.81 -4.89 -5.08
CA ARG A 28 -8.08 -4.43 -3.72
C ARG A 28 -7.42 -3.09 -3.45
N GLN A 29 -8.06 -2.26 -2.63
CA GLN A 29 -7.41 -1.09 -2.06
C GLN A 29 -6.51 -1.50 -0.89
N VAL A 30 -5.23 -1.15 -0.99
CA VAL A 30 -4.19 -1.45 -0.02
C VAL A 30 -3.75 -0.16 0.67
N VAL A 31 -3.53 -0.22 1.99
CA VAL A 31 -2.93 0.86 2.78
C VAL A 31 -1.52 0.41 3.15
N PHE A 32 -0.48 1.11 2.70
CA PHE A 32 0.91 0.67 2.93
C PHE A 32 1.31 0.63 4.41
N GLN A 33 0.65 1.43 5.23
CA GLN A 33 0.80 1.40 6.69
C GLN A 33 0.44 0.05 7.31
N ASP A 34 -0.49 -0.71 6.69
CA ASP A 34 -0.83 -2.07 7.13
C ASP A 34 0.33 -3.07 6.86
N TYR A 35 1.37 -2.65 6.12
CA TYR A 35 2.49 -3.48 5.68
C TYR A 35 3.87 -2.93 6.12
N GLY A 36 3.92 -2.06 7.13
CA GLY A 36 5.18 -1.62 7.74
C GLY A 36 5.77 -0.33 7.18
N VAL A 37 4.99 0.40 6.38
CA VAL A 37 5.42 1.70 5.88
C VAL A 37 4.89 2.80 6.81
N ALA A 38 5.77 3.68 7.29
CA ALA A 38 5.38 4.79 8.17
C ALA A 38 4.59 5.93 7.48
N VAL A 39 3.99 5.67 6.31
CA VAL A 39 3.12 6.62 5.60
C VAL A 39 1.75 6.02 5.30
N LYS A 40 0.70 6.82 5.53
CA LYS A 40 -0.67 6.48 5.19
C LYS A 40 -0.93 6.68 3.69
N ARG A 41 -0.38 5.78 2.86
CA ARG A 41 -0.54 5.79 1.40
C ARG A 41 -1.53 4.71 0.96
N ARG A 42 -2.60 5.13 0.27
CA ARG A 42 -3.62 4.25 -0.33
C ARG A 42 -3.33 4.03 -1.81
N ARG A 43 -3.37 2.78 -2.26
CA ARG A 43 -3.23 2.39 -3.67
C ARG A 43 -4.22 1.30 -4.01
N VAL A 44 -4.66 1.26 -5.26
CA VAL A 44 -5.41 0.14 -5.83
C VAL A 44 -4.39 -0.81 -6.44
N VAL A 45 -4.40 -2.06 -6.02
CA VAL A 45 -3.53 -3.11 -6.56
C VAL A 45 -4.43 -4.14 -7.23
N GLY A 46 -4.14 -4.44 -8.49
CA GLY A 46 -4.78 -5.52 -9.24
C GLY A 46 -3.75 -6.59 -9.57
N LEU A 47 -4.19 -7.84 -9.62
CA LEU A 47 -3.34 -8.98 -9.98
C LEU A 47 -3.91 -9.55 -11.28
N GLY A 48 -3.12 -9.59 -12.34
CA GLY A 48 -3.50 -10.26 -13.59
C GLY A 48 -3.15 -11.73 -13.51
N VAL A 49 -4.13 -12.60 -13.74
CA VAL A 49 -3.99 -14.06 -13.67
C VAL A 49 -4.37 -14.66 -15.01
N ALA A 50 -3.48 -15.47 -15.58
CA ALA A 50 -3.75 -16.12 -16.85
C ALA A 50 -4.88 -17.17 -16.71
N PRO A 51 -5.59 -17.48 -17.80
CA PRO A 51 -6.62 -18.52 -17.77
C PRO A 51 -6.05 -19.87 -17.29
N GLY A 52 -6.76 -20.54 -16.38
CA GLY A 52 -6.35 -21.84 -15.83
C GLY A 52 -5.39 -21.77 -14.64
N GLU A 53 -4.84 -20.59 -14.33
CA GLU A 53 -4.04 -20.39 -13.12
C GLU A 53 -4.90 -20.15 -11.87
N ARG A 54 -4.36 -20.48 -10.71
CA ARG A 54 -5.03 -20.21 -9.43
C ARG A 54 -4.96 -18.73 -9.10
N ILE A 55 -6.11 -18.16 -8.77
CA ILE A 55 -6.21 -16.75 -8.37
C ILE A 55 -5.49 -16.55 -7.02
N PRO A 56 -4.45 -15.69 -6.95
CA PRO A 56 -3.75 -15.43 -5.70
C PRO A 56 -4.61 -14.62 -4.73
N GLN A 57 -4.43 -14.88 -3.43
CA GLN A 57 -5.05 -14.08 -2.39
C GLN A 57 -4.20 -12.84 -2.09
N PHE A 58 -4.86 -11.72 -1.78
CA PHE A 58 -4.15 -10.55 -1.28
C PHE A 58 -3.47 -10.85 0.07
N PRO A 59 -2.24 -10.35 0.29
CA PRO A 59 -1.53 -10.61 1.54
C PRO A 59 -2.32 -10.03 2.73
N LYS A 60 -2.33 -10.79 3.83
CA LYS A 60 -2.86 -10.30 5.09
C LYS A 60 -2.00 -9.15 5.59
N ARG A 61 -2.63 -8.22 6.30
CA ARG A 61 -1.95 -7.12 6.98
C ARG A 61 -0.92 -7.68 7.97
N THR A 62 0.25 -7.06 8.04
CA THR A 62 1.34 -7.50 8.93
C THR A 62 1.56 -6.55 10.11
N HIS A 63 1.13 -5.29 10.01
CA HIS A 63 1.37 -4.29 11.06
C HIS A 63 0.07 -3.80 11.67
N CYS A 64 0.11 -3.39 12.94
CA CYS A 64 -1.02 -2.84 13.65
C CYS A 64 -1.49 -1.50 13.03
N ARG A 65 -2.78 -1.21 13.17
CA ARG A 65 -3.30 0.15 12.92
C ARG A 65 -3.18 0.97 14.19
N TYR A 66 -3.09 2.29 14.02
CA TYR A 66 -2.92 3.27 15.10
C TYR A 66 -3.75 2.91 16.35
N GLY A 67 -3.07 2.78 17.49
CA GLY A 67 -3.71 2.54 18.80
C GLY A 67 -4.23 1.13 19.07
N LYS A 68 -4.06 0.15 18.18
CA LYS A 68 -4.55 -1.23 18.39
C LYS A 68 -3.42 -2.24 18.30
N LYS A 69 -2.90 -2.71 19.44
CA LYS A 69 -2.07 -3.91 19.49
C LYS A 69 -2.96 -5.12 19.20
N VAL A 70 -2.56 -5.95 18.25
CA VAL A 70 -3.27 -7.18 17.87
C VAL A 70 -2.26 -8.33 17.96
N PRO A 71 -2.59 -9.43 18.66
CA PRO A 71 -1.72 -10.60 18.70
C PRO A 71 -1.35 -11.08 17.30
N GLY A 72 -0.06 -11.35 17.06
CA GLY A 72 0.47 -11.81 15.76
C GLY A 72 0.69 -10.72 14.71
N LEU A 73 0.49 -9.44 15.03
CA LEU A 73 0.85 -8.32 14.15
C LEU A 73 1.98 -7.48 14.76
N SER A 74 2.88 -6.99 13.91
CA SER A 74 3.93 -6.05 14.31
C SER A 74 3.33 -4.73 14.79
N PRO A 75 4.03 -3.96 15.65
CA PRO A 75 3.64 -2.59 15.98
C PRO A 75 3.49 -1.73 14.74
N LEU A 76 2.79 -0.60 14.86
CA LEU A 76 2.73 0.37 13.78
C LEU A 76 4.11 1.05 13.63
N GLU A 77 4.64 1.12 12.41
CA GLU A 77 5.85 1.90 12.11
C GLU A 77 5.52 3.39 12.02
N THR A 78 6.21 4.20 12.83
CA THR A 78 6.13 5.66 12.81
C THR A 78 7.39 6.25 12.15
N PRO A 79 7.31 7.49 11.59
CA PRO A 79 8.49 8.12 11.02
C PRO A 79 9.63 8.25 12.04
N TYR A 80 9.30 8.50 13.31
CA TYR A 80 10.27 8.56 14.40
C TYR A 80 11.02 7.23 14.59
N GLU A 81 10.30 6.10 14.62
CA GLU A 81 10.92 4.77 14.75
C GLU A 81 11.82 4.43 13.58
N ILE A 82 11.43 4.81 12.35
CA ILE A 82 12.27 4.65 11.17
C ILE A 82 13.52 5.53 11.26
N LEU A 83 13.37 6.81 11.58
CA LEU A 83 14.48 7.77 11.68
C LEU A 83 15.48 7.40 12.78
N LYS A 84 15.01 6.76 13.86
CA LYS A 84 15.87 6.26 14.94
C LYS A 84 16.82 5.15 14.47
N ARG A 85 16.53 4.45 13.37
CA ARG A 85 17.39 3.38 12.82
C ARG A 85 18.55 3.91 11.97
N ILE A 86 18.47 5.15 11.50
CA ILE A 86 19.54 5.77 10.69
C ILE A 86 20.75 6.02 11.62
N PRO A 87 21.99 5.62 11.27
CA PRO A 87 23.19 5.92 12.06
C PRO A 87 23.35 7.43 12.35
N GLN A 88 23.89 7.77 13.52
CA GLN A 88 23.94 9.15 14.03
C GLN A 88 24.84 10.06 13.18
N ASP A 89 25.91 9.49 12.65
CA ASP A 89 26.88 10.04 11.70
C ASP A 89 26.25 10.48 10.39
N GLU A 90 25.16 9.83 9.95
CA GLU A 90 24.38 10.22 8.78
C GLU A 90 23.23 11.21 9.10
N ARG A 91 22.81 11.32 10.38
CA ARG A 91 21.79 12.29 10.81
C ARG A 91 22.29 13.73 10.87
N SER A 92 23.60 13.94 10.88
CA SER A 92 24.23 15.25 11.07
C SER A 92 25.14 15.61 9.90
N THR A 93 24.58 15.97 8.75
CA THR A 93 25.30 16.81 7.79
C THR A 93 24.67 18.20 7.73
N LYS A 94 25.51 19.17 8.10
CA LYS A 94 25.31 20.62 8.14
C LYS A 94 24.55 21.15 9.36
N LYS A 95 25.30 21.33 10.47
CA LYS A 95 25.13 22.56 11.27
C LYS A 95 25.47 23.73 10.34
N THR A 96 24.46 24.33 9.70
CA THR A 96 24.63 25.64 9.08
C THR A 96 24.92 26.59 10.24
N ASN A 97 26.20 26.95 10.42
CA ASN A 97 26.55 28.05 11.29
C ASN A 97 25.90 29.30 10.69
N PHE A 98 24.72 29.68 11.20
CA PHE A 98 24.22 31.02 11.00
C PHE A 98 25.19 31.93 11.72
N GLY A 99 26.04 32.58 10.92
CA GLY A 99 27.01 33.56 11.38
C GLY A 99 26.33 34.63 12.22
N LYS A 100 27.11 35.12 13.19
CA LYS A 100 26.81 36.16 14.18
C LYS A 100 26.00 37.33 13.64
#